data_AF-A0KIY1-F1
#
_entry.id   AF-A0KIY1-F1
#
_cell.length_a   1.000
_cell.length_b   1.000
_cell.length_c   1.000
_cell.angle_alpha   90.00
_cell.angle_beta   90.00
_cell.angle_gamma   90.00
#
_symmetry.space_group_name_H-M   'P 1'
#
loop_
_entity.id
_entity.type
_entity.pdbx_description
1 polymer ?
#
loop_
_entity_poly.entity_id
_entity_poly.type
_entity_poly.pdbx_seq_one_letter_code
_entity_poly.pdbx_strand_id
1 'polypeptide(L)'
;MASVTAHLLPAAQLMPWPGGESHSWPGCVEPSRLFCCHKVQCCKPESLMQKLGLITSLLLMNVATAQAEAQVLFGRLASTPVQQFNQQIRQASTAQQSWVNDYREVALRFVGHSDIPSRIQAQQLDNDLVLSVALDGTKSDMIYILTLFRSNNLWQMRQAEMGWRCQGQSTFTPVPCP
;
A
#
# COMPACT_ATOMS: atom_id res chain seq x y z
N MET A 1 -52.32 13.06 4.60
CA MET A 1 -52.60 11.61 4.67
C MET A 1 -52.76 11.10 3.26
N ALA A 2 -51.80 10.34 2.74
CA ALA A 2 -51.99 9.38 1.66
C ALA A 2 -50.70 8.56 1.57
N SER A 3 -50.83 7.30 1.99
CA SER A 3 -49.78 6.28 2.02
C SER A 3 -49.61 5.71 0.61
N VAL A 4 -48.38 5.55 0.14
CA VAL A 4 -48.10 4.79 -1.09
C VAL A 4 -47.18 3.63 -0.75
N THR A 5 -47.88 2.55 -0.43
CA THR A 5 -47.63 1.12 -0.69
C THR A 5 -46.23 0.71 -1.16
N ALA A 6 -45.54 -0.02 -0.30
CA ALA A 6 -44.39 -0.86 -0.62
C ALA A 6 -44.85 -2.09 -1.43
N HIS A 7 -44.17 -2.37 -2.54
CA HIS A 7 -44.27 -3.65 -3.22
C HIS A 7 -43.08 -4.54 -2.85
N LEU A 8 -43.38 -5.57 -2.06
CA LEU A 8 -42.59 -6.78 -1.86
C LEU A 8 -42.96 -7.81 -2.93
N LEU A 9 -41.97 -8.60 -3.40
CA LEU A 9 -41.99 -10.00 -3.88
C LEU A 9 -40.94 -10.21 -5.01
N PRO A 10 -40.38 -11.41 -5.23
CA PRO A 10 -40.09 -12.52 -4.31
C PRO A 10 -38.63 -13.03 -4.40
N ALA A 11 -38.24 -13.84 -3.43
CA ALA A 11 -37.05 -14.69 -3.44
C ALA A 11 -37.26 -15.97 -4.28
N ALA A 12 -36.14 -16.69 -4.52
CA ALA A 12 -35.92 -17.94 -5.27
C ALA A 12 -35.35 -17.70 -6.68
N GLN A 13 -34.31 -18.39 -7.16
CA GLN A 13 -34.06 -19.82 -7.05
C GLN A 13 -32.56 -20.17 -7.03
N LEU A 14 -32.20 -21.10 -6.14
CA LEU A 14 -31.01 -21.94 -6.22
C LEU A 14 -31.09 -22.82 -7.47
N MET A 15 -30.00 -22.91 -8.21
CA MET A 15 -29.81 -23.88 -9.30
C MET A 15 -28.60 -24.77 -9.01
N PRO A 16 -28.59 -26.00 -9.55
CA PRO A 16 -28.01 -27.17 -8.91
C PRO A 16 -26.57 -27.45 -9.35
N TRP A 17 -25.81 -28.03 -8.42
CA TRP A 17 -24.65 -28.87 -8.70
C TRP A 17 -25.00 -30.03 -9.65
N PRO A 18 -24.12 -30.35 -10.61
CA PRO A 18 -23.89 -31.72 -11.01
C PRO A 18 -22.83 -32.34 -10.10
N GLY A 19 -23.23 -33.38 -9.36
CA GLY A 19 -22.31 -34.30 -8.72
C GLY A 19 -21.56 -35.15 -9.75
N GLY A 20 -20.37 -35.60 -9.35
CA GLY A 20 -19.51 -36.49 -10.12
C GLY A 20 -18.23 -36.78 -9.34
N GLU A 21 -18.38 -37.67 -8.35
CA GLU A 21 -17.37 -38.58 -7.78
C GLU A 21 -16.25 -38.99 -8.77
N SER A 22 -15.03 -39.40 -8.42
CA SER A 22 -14.28 -39.59 -7.17
C SER A 22 -12.89 -40.13 -7.58
N HIS A 23 -11.90 -40.01 -6.68
CA HIS A 23 -10.60 -40.70 -6.70
C HIS A 23 -9.61 -40.30 -7.83
N SER A 24 -8.29 -40.29 -7.68
CA SER A 24 -7.34 -40.38 -6.57
C SER A 24 -5.99 -40.17 -7.25
N TRP A 25 -5.21 -39.18 -6.83
CA TRP A 25 -3.76 -39.19 -7.07
C TRP A 25 -3.18 -40.31 -6.19
N PRO A 26 -2.26 -41.16 -6.68
CA PRO A 26 -0.90 -40.70 -6.99
C PRO A 26 -0.25 -41.44 -8.18
N GLY A 27 0.74 -40.82 -8.80
CA GLY A 27 1.57 -41.54 -9.77
C GLY A 27 2.51 -40.65 -10.55
N CYS A 28 3.71 -40.44 -10.01
CA CYS A 28 4.88 -40.25 -10.84
C CYS A 28 5.00 -41.47 -11.75
N VAL A 29 4.89 -41.28 -13.07
CA VAL A 29 5.28 -42.29 -14.06
C VAL A 29 6.22 -41.62 -15.07
N GLU A 30 7.34 -42.29 -15.21
CA GLU A 30 8.61 -42.01 -15.87
C GLU A 30 8.50 -41.87 -17.42
N PRO A 31 9.52 -41.30 -18.11
CA PRO A 31 9.42 -40.89 -19.50
C PRO A 31 9.72 -42.04 -20.48
N SER A 32 9.06 -41.99 -21.64
CA SER A 32 9.36 -42.87 -22.76
C SER A 32 10.66 -42.43 -23.46
N ARG A 33 11.60 -43.38 -23.49
CA ARG A 33 12.91 -43.35 -24.13
C ARG A 33 12.81 -43.18 -25.65
N LEU A 34 13.78 -42.49 -26.24
CA LEU A 34 14.59 -42.93 -27.40
C LEU A 34 15.54 -41.79 -27.81
N PHE A 35 16.81 -41.87 -27.42
CA PHE A 35 17.99 -41.80 -28.30
C PHE A 35 19.27 -42.05 -27.49
N CYS A 36 20.20 -42.76 -28.13
CA CYS A 36 21.21 -43.61 -27.54
C CYS A 36 22.42 -42.91 -26.89
N CYS A 37 23.06 -43.72 -26.03
CA CYS A 37 24.32 -43.56 -25.33
C CYS A 37 25.52 -43.07 -26.16
N HIS A 38 26.41 -42.31 -25.50
CA HIS A 38 27.84 -42.57 -25.62
C HIS A 38 28.55 -42.41 -24.27
N LYS A 39 29.32 -43.45 -23.93
CA LYS A 39 30.25 -43.65 -22.81
C LYS A 39 29.69 -43.86 -21.39
N VAL A 40 29.53 -45.15 -21.13
CA VAL A 40 29.57 -45.84 -19.84
C VAL A 40 30.90 -45.57 -19.12
N GLN A 41 30.84 -45.14 -17.86
CA GLN A 41 31.70 -45.72 -16.83
C GLN A 41 31.01 -45.64 -15.46
N CYS A 42 30.41 -46.77 -15.08
CA CYS A 42 29.92 -47.02 -13.73
C CYS A 42 31.10 -47.21 -12.78
N CYS A 43 31.16 -46.41 -11.71
CA CYS A 43 31.87 -46.78 -10.50
C CYS A 43 30.89 -46.88 -9.33
N LYS A 44 31.10 -47.96 -8.59
CA LYS A 44 30.33 -48.60 -7.52
C LYS A 44 30.18 -47.70 -6.27
N PRO A 45 29.07 -47.77 -5.50
CA PRO A 45 28.92 -47.00 -4.27
C PRO A 45 29.45 -47.82 -3.09
N GLU A 46 30.68 -47.55 -2.64
CA GLU A 46 31.17 -48.03 -1.35
C GLU A 46 31.64 -46.83 -0.50
N SER A 47 30.91 -46.66 0.60
CA SER A 47 31.19 -45.90 1.82
C SER A 47 32.25 -44.78 1.78
N LEU A 48 31.79 -43.54 1.83
CA LEU A 48 32.52 -42.47 2.55
C LEU A 48 31.54 -41.37 2.98
N MET A 49 30.60 -41.78 3.83
CA MET A 49 29.96 -40.85 4.76
C MET A 49 31.08 -40.20 5.59
N GLN A 50 30.88 -38.95 5.99
CA GLN A 50 31.56 -38.31 7.12
C GLN A 50 32.88 -37.58 6.82
N LYS A 51 32.85 -36.50 6.00
CA LYS A 51 33.80 -35.36 6.18
C LYS A 51 33.53 -34.04 5.40
N LEU A 52 32.34 -33.82 4.85
CA LEU A 52 32.00 -32.56 4.17
C LEU A 52 30.70 -31.92 4.69
N GLY A 53 30.46 -32.02 6.00
CA GLY A 53 29.24 -31.53 6.65
C GLY A 53 29.41 -30.19 7.39
N LEU A 54 30.28 -29.28 6.95
CA LEU A 54 30.51 -28.02 7.67
C LEU A 54 30.63 -26.74 6.81
N ILE A 55 30.46 -26.78 5.49
CA ILE A 55 30.67 -25.58 4.65
C ILE A 55 29.37 -24.98 4.08
N THR A 56 28.23 -25.69 4.15
CA THR A 56 26.95 -25.17 3.64
C THR A 56 26.18 -24.26 4.60
N SER A 57 26.55 -24.17 5.88
CA SER A 57 25.84 -23.31 6.85
C SER A 57 26.29 -21.83 6.87
N LEU A 58 27.39 -21.45 6.20
CA LEU A 58 27.88 -20.07 6.23
C LEU A 58 27.21 -19.13 5.21
N LEU A 59 26.47 -19.65 4.22
CA LEU A 59 25.88 -18.84 3.16
C LEU A 59 24.52 -18.21 3.53
N LEU A 60 23.89 -18.64 4.62
CA LEU A 60 22.58 -18.13 5.06
C LEU A 60 22.65 -16.88 5.95
N MET A 61 23.85 -16.39 6.30
CA MET A 61 23.99 -15.24 7.21
C MET A 61 24.11 -13.87 6.53
N ASN A 62 24.13 -13.79 5.19
CA ASN A 62 24.40 -12.55 4.46
C ASN A 62 23.18 -11.80 3.90
N VAL A 63 21.94 -12.22 4.20
CA VAL A 63 20.73 -11.54 3.66
C VAL A 63 20.09 -10.54 4.64
N ALA A 64 20.61 -10.44 5.87
CA ALA A 64 19.98 -9.64 6.92
C ALA A 64 20.77 -8.38 7.29
N THR A 65 21.19 -7.55 6.33
CA THR A 65 21.59 -6.18 6.64
C THR A 65 21.11 -5.21 5.56
N ALA A 66 20.60 -4.06 6.00
CA ALA A 66 20.17 -2.90 5.22
C ALA A 66 18.71 -2.87 4.73
N GLN A 67 17.77 -2.91 5.68
CA GLN A 67 16.67 -1.94 5.65
C GLN A 67 16.70 -1.14 6.95
N ALA A 68 17.71 -0.27 7.08
CA ALA A 68 17.59 0.86 7.98
C ALA A 68 16.60 1.83 7.30
N GLU A 69 15.30 1.57 7.48
CA GLU A 69 14.28 2.57 7.21
C GLU A 69 14.65 3.77 8.07
N ALA A 70 15.12 4.84 7.44
CA ALA A 70 15.32 6.12 8.12
C ALA A 70 13.94 6.54 8.64
N GLN A 71 13.65 6.20 9.89
CA GLN A 71 12.40 6.54 10.55
C GLN A 71 12.34 8.07 10.57
N VAL A 72 11.41 8.64 9.81
CA VAL A 72 11.20 10.08 9.79
C VAL A 72 10.80 10.48 11.21
N LEU A 73 11.69 11.18 11.90
CA LEU A 73 11.40 11.69 13.24
C LEU A 73 10.48 12.90 13.11
N PHE A 74 9.21 12.70 13.41
CA PHE A 74 8.22 13.77 13.54
C PHE A 74 8.33 14.38 14.94
N GLY A 75 8.61 15.69 15.00
CA GLY A 75 8.29 16.48 16.18
C GLY A 75 6.76 16.68 16.31
N ARG A 76 6.33 17.64 17.14
CA ARG A 76 4.95 18.14 17.08
C ARG A 76 4.74 18.81 15.72
N LEU A 77 3.62 18.54 15.07
CA LEU A 77 3.22 19.20 13.83
C LEU A 77 2.17 20.29 14.14
N ALA A 78 2.07 21.30 13.28
CA ALA A 78 1.07 22.35 13.39
C ALA A 78 -0.26 21.87 12.82
N SER A 79 -1.32 21.88 13.63
CA SER A 79 -2.68 21.58 13.15
C SER A 79 -3.15 22.65 12.16
N THR A 80 -3.77 22.22 11.07
CA THR A 80 -4.29 23.11 10.02
C THR A 80 -5.81 22.99 9.91
N PRO A 81 -6.53 24.10 9.68
CA PRO A 81 -7.99 24.08 9.64
C PRO A 81 -8.50 23.40 8.36
N VAL A 82 -9.41 22.43 8.51
CA VAL A 82 -9.94 21.63 7.37
C VAL A 82 -11.38 21.98 6.96
N GLN A 83 -12.12 22.71 7.80
CA GLN A 83 -13.57 22.91 7.61
C GLN A 83 -13.90 23.71 6.34
N GLN A 84 -13.17 24.80 6.08
CA GLN A 84 -13.36 25.60 4.87
C GLN A 84 -13.01 24.79 3.62
N PHE A 85 -11.95 23.98 3.66
CA PHE A 85 -11.59 23.13 2.53
C PHE A 85 -12.65 22.06 2.26
N ASN A 86 -13.21 21.44 3.30
CA ASN A 86 -14.33 20.49 3.13
C ASN A 86 -15.58 21.16 2.51
N GLN A 87 -15.82 22.45 2.78
CA GLN A 87 -16.87 23.20 2.08
C GLN A 87 -16.56 23.32 0.57
N GLN A 88 -15.30 23.60 0.21
CA GLN A 88 -14.87 23.67 -1.19
C GLN A 88 -15.02 22.32 -1.90
N ILE A 89 -14.67 21.21 -1.25
CA ILE A 89 -14.90 19.85 -1.78
C ILE A 89 -16.38 19.64 -2.09
N ARG A 90 -17.27 19.97 -1.15
CA ARG A 90 -18.72 19.81 -1.35
C ARG A 90 -19.23 20.65 -2.51
N GLN A 91 -18.80 21.92 -2.60
CA GLN A 91 -19.16 22.80 -3.70
C GLN A 91 -18.64 22.27 -5.05
N ALA A 92 -17.40 21.81 -5.10
CA ALA A 92 -16.80 21.23 -6.30
C ALA A 92 -17.49 19.93 -6.74
N SER A 93 -17.93 19.10 -5.79
CA SER A 93 -18.76 17.93 -6.07
C SER A 93 -20.11 18.31 -6.68
N THR A 94 -20.81 19.31 -6.13
CA THR A 94 -22.07 19.83 -6.71
C THR A 94 -21.84 20.37 -8.13
N ALA A 95 -20.70 21.01 -8.37
CA ALA A 95 -20.26 21.47 -9.69
C ALA A 95 -19.68 20.35 -10.57
N GLN A 96 -19.78 19.08 -10.16
CA GLN A 96 -19.32 17.90 -10.89
C GLN A 96 -17.83 17.92 -11.27
N GLN A 97 -17.00 18.64 -10.51
CA GLN A 97 -15.57 18.65 -10.74
C GLN A 97 -14.97 17.31 -10.32
N SER A 98 -14.18 16.68 -11.20
CA SER A 98 -13.70 15.31 -11.00
C SER A 98 -12.61 15.18 -9.94
N TRP A 99 -11.86 16.25 -9.65
CA TRP A 99 -10.73 16.21 -8.71
C TRP A 99 -11.12 15.77 -7.30
N VAL A 100 -12.38 15.97 -6.88
CA VAL A 100 -12.87 15.56 -5.55
C VAL A 100 -12.98 14.04 -5.38
N ASN A 101 -12.86 13.28 -6.47
CA ASN A 101 -12.95 11.81 -6.46
C ASN A 101 -11.59 11.13 -6.31
N ASP A 102 -10.49 11.85 -6.57
CA ASP A 102 -9.13 11.35 -6.39
C ASP A 102 -8.52 11.95 -5.12
N TYR A 103 -8.14 11.09 -4.17
CA TYR A 103 -7.56 11.54 -2.90
C TYR A 103 -6.24 12.30 -3.10
N ARG A 104 -5.47 12.00 -4.16
CA ARG A 104 -4.20 12.68 -4.46
C ARG A 104 -4.46 14.11 -4.89
N GLU A 105 -5.42 14.30 -5.79
CA GLU A 105 -5.83 15.63 -6.25
C GLU A 105 -6.38 16.46 -5.08
N VAL A 106 -7.23 15.87 -4.24
CA VAL A 106 -7.73 16.52 -3.01
C VAL A 106 -6.56 16.95 -2.10
N ALA A 107 -5.59 16.06 -1.87
CA ALA A 107 -4.42 16.36 -1.05
C ALA A 107 -3.56 17.49 -1.64
N LEU A 108 -3.25 17.43 -2.94
CA LEU A 108 -2.44 18.45 -3.62
C LEU A 108 -3.11 19.83 -3.59
N ARG A 109 -4.44 19.87 -3.76
CA ARG A 109 -5.22 21.11 -3.71
C ARG A 109 -5.30 21.70 -2.31
N PHE A 110 -5.32 20.85 -1.27
CA PHE A 110 -5.25 21.29 0.12
C PHE A 110 -3.88 21.89 0.45
N VAL A 111 -2.81 21.22 0.02
CA VAL A 111 -1.43 21.63 0.25
C VAL A 111 -1.11 22.95 -0.46
N GLY A 112 -1.62 23.14 -1.68
CA GLY A 112 -1.59 24.44 -2.36
C GLY A 112 -0.23 24.86 -2.94
N HIS A 113 0.73 23.94 -3.02
CA HIS A 113 2.09 24.17 -3.55
C HIS A 113 2.29 23.41 -4.88
N SER A 114 1.74 23.93 -5.98
CA SER A 114 1.92 23.30 -7.30
C SER A 114 3.29 23.55 -7.94
N ASP A 115 4.07 24.47 -7.38
CA ASP A 115 5.41 24.86 -7.81
C ASP A 115 6.52 24.01 -7.18
N ILE A 116 6.22 23.23 -6.15
CA ILE A 116 7.19 22.40 -5.42
C ILE A 116 6.94 20.92 -5.73
N PRO A 117 7.98 20.15 -6.11
CA PRO A 117 7.84 18.71 -6.28
C PRO A 117 7.31 18.04 -5.01
N SER A 118 6.22 17.28 -5.16
CA SER A 118 5.57 16.58 -4.06
C SER A 118 5.74 15.07 -4.16
N ARG A 119 6.02 14.40 -3.05
CA ARG A 119 5.89 12.94 -2.91
C ARG A 119 4.73 12.63 -1.98
N ILE A 120 3.80 11.80 -2.44
CA ILE A 120 2.64 11.35 -1.65
C ILE A 120 2.82 9.88 -1.30
N GLN A 121 2.78 9.58 -0.01
CA GLN A 121 2.64 8.22 0.51
C GLN A 121 1.26 8.08 1.13
N ALA A 122 0.62 6.94 0.90
CA ALA A 122 -0.74 6.68 1.35
C ALA A 122 -0.79 5.39 2.17
N GLN A 123 -1.45 5.45 3.32
CA GLN A 123 -1.66 4.33 4.21
C GLN A 123 -3.13 4.29 4.63
N GLN A 124 -3.80 3.17 4.36
CA GLN A 124 -5.14 2.92 4.86
C GLN A 124 -5.07 2.49 6.33
N LEU A 125 -5.83 3.15 7.20
CA LEU A 125 -5.97 2.81 8.61
C LEU A 125 -7.45 2.80 8.98
N ASP A 126 -8.01 1.60 9.18
CA ASP A 126 -9.44 1.39 9.36
C ASP A 126 -10.26 2.08 8.25
N ASN A 127 -11.10 3.05 8.62
CA ASN A 127 -11.96 3.82 7.72
C ASN A 127 -11.32 5.11 7.20
N ASP A 128 -10.11 5.42 7.65
CA ASP A 128 -9.39 6.63 7.29
C ASP A 128 -8.23 6.30 6.33
N LEU A 129 -7.94 7.24 5.44
CA LEU A 129 -6.79 7.23 4.56
C LEU A 129 -5.81 8.29 5.05
N VAL A 130 -4.69 7.86 5.60
CA VAL A 130 -3.62 8.74 6.08
C VAL A 130 -2.64 8.96 4.94
N LEU A 131 -2.38 10.22 4.61
CA LEU A 131 -1.43 10.63 3.57
C LEU A 131 -0.28 11.40 4.20
N SER A 132 0.94 11.04 3.80
CA SER A 132 2.13 11.86 4.03
C SER A 132 2.49 12.53 2.71
N VAL A 133 2.45 13.87 2.68
CA VAL A 133 2.82 14.69 1.52
C VAL A 133 4.10 15.44 1.84
N ALA A 134 5.22 15.01 1.27
CA ALA A 134 6.51 15.67 1.41
C ALA A 134 6.73 16.62 0.23
N LEU A 135 7.14 17.86 0.52
CA LEU A 135 7.52 18.87 -0.45
C LEU A 135 9.00 19.18 -0.29
N ASP A 136 9.80 18.90 -1.32
CA ASP A 136 11.25 19.15 -1.29
C ASP A 136 11.54 20.58 -1.76
N GLY A 137 11.62 21.50 -0.82
CA GLY A 137 11.96 22.89 -1.10
C GLY A 137 13.47 23.10 -1.18
N THR A 138 13.89 24.21 -1.81
CA THR A 138 15.32 24.53 -1.96
C THR A 138 15.99 24.99 -0.66
N LYS A 139 15.22 25.56 0.28
CA LYS A 139 15.72 26.08 1.58
C LYS A 139 15.18 25.31 2.79
N SER A 140 14.02 24.70 2.65
CA SER A 140 13.36 23.93 3.70
C SER A 140 12.46 22.88 3.07
N ASP A 141 12.41 21.71 3.69
CA ASP A 141 11.43 20.69 3.33
C ASP A 141 10.16 20.93 4.13
N MET A 142 9.01 20.67 3.52
CA MET A 142 7.72 20.68 4.21
C MET A 142 7.13 19.29 4.20
N ILE A 143 6.38 18.96 5.25
CA ILE A 143 5.60 17.74 5.31
C ILE A 143 4.18 18.04 5.76
N TYR A 144 3.21 17.41 5.12
CA TYR A 144 1.82 17.40 5.56
C TYR A 144 1.40 15.98 5.89
N ILE A 145 0.76 15.81 7.03
CA ILE A 145 0.08 14.57 7.42
C ILE A 145 -1.41 14.83 7.34
N LEU A 146 -2.07 14.21 6.37
CA LEU A 146 -3.48 14.43 6.07
C LEU A 146 -4.27 13.16 6.41
N THR A 147 -5.30 13.29 7.22
CA THR A 147 -6.23 12.18 7.50
C THR A 147 -7.51 12.43 6.73
N LEU A 148 -7.77 11.61 5.73
CA LEU A 148 -8.96 11.66 4.90
C LEU A 148 -9.92 10.56 5.31
N PHE A 149 -11.20 10.77 5.06
CA PHE A 149 -12.22 9.74 5.18
C PHE A 149 -13.21 9.88 4.04
N ARG A 150 -13.93 8.79 3.76
CA ARG A 150 -14.95 8.79 2.72
C ARG A 150 -16.34 8.98 3.32
N SER A 151 -17.09 9.95 2.82
CA SER A 151 -18.46 10.23 3.23
C SER A 151 -19.29 10.65 2.02
N ASN A 152 -20.43 9.98 1.82
CA ASN A 152 -21.28 10.16 0.64
C ASN A 152 -20.49 10.06 -0.68
N ASN A 153 -19.61 9.07 -0.76
CA ASN A 153 -18.66 8.83 -1.86
C ASN A 153 -17.61 9.93 -2.13
N LEU A 154 -17.60 11.01 -1.35
CA LEU A 154 -16.61 12.08 -1.43
C LEU A 154 -15.47 11.87 -0.43
N TRP A 155 -14.26 12.23 -0.85
CA TRP A 155 -13.14 12.38 0.07
C TRP A 155 -13.34 13.66 0.88
N GLN A 156 -13.22 13.57 2.20
CA GLN A 156 -13.22 14.73 3.10
C GLN A 156 -12.03 14.66 4.04
N MET A 157 -11.55 15.82 4.47
CA MET A 157 -10.46 15.96 5.41
C MET A 157 -10.99 15.86 6.84
N ARG A 158 -10.48 14.92 7.63
CA ARG A 158 -10.75 14.83 9.06
C ARG A 158 -9.79 15.72 9.84
N GLN A 159 -8.50 15.59 9.52
CA GLN A 159 -7.40 16.28 10.18
C GLN A 159 -6.31 16.56 9.16
N ALA A 160 -5.57 17.62 9.41
CA ALA A 160 -4.38 17.94 8.65
C ALA A 160 -3.36 18.60 9.56
N GLU A 161 -2.13 18.14 9.45
CA GLU A 161 -1.00 18.64 10.21
C GLU A 161 0.14 18.97 9.25
N MET A 162 0.96 19.96 9.61
CA MET A 162 2.09 20.36 8.80
C MET A 162 3.35 20.60 9.62
N GLY A 163 4.50 20.44 9.00
CA GLY A 163 5.78 20.75 9.62
C GLY A 163 6.85 21.14 8.61
N TRP A 164 7.89 21.77 9.12
CA TRP A 164 9.05 22.23 8.35
C TRP A 164 10.31 21.58 8.89
N ARG A 165 11.20 21.20 7.97
CA ARG A 165 12.57 20.81 8.27
C ARG A 165 13.51 21.80 7.61
N CYS A 166 14.16 22.61 8.44
CA CYS A 166 15.09 23.62 7.97
C CYS A 166 16.40 22.99 7.52
N GLN A 167 17.11 23.66 6.62
CA GLN A 167 18.41 23.19 6.13
C GLN A 167 19.35 22.85 7.30
N GLY A 168 19.98 21.67 7.22
CA GLY A 168 20.89 21.16 8.25
C GLY A 168 20.21 20.57 9.49
N GLN A 169 18.88 20.64 9.59
CA GLN A 169 18.12 19.97 10.66
C GLN A 169 17.71 18.55 10.22
N SER A 170 17.64 17.63 11.18
CA SER A 170 17.27 16.23 10.94
C SER A 170 15.78 15.94 11.16
N THR A 171 15.04 16.85 11.82
CA THR A 171 13.66 16.62 12.25
C THR A 171 12.70 17.69 11.75
N PHE A 172 11.43 17.31 11.59
CA PHE A 172 10.35 18.25 11.29
C PHE A 172 9.84 18.92 12.57
N THR A 173 9.55 20.21 12.49
CA THR A 173 9.03 21.04 13.59
C THR A 173 7.75 21.76 13.17
N PRO A 174 6.90 22.23 14.12
CA PRO A 174 5.63 22.87 13.81
C PRO A 174 5.78 24.36 13.47
N VAL A 175 7.01 24.86 13.38
CA VAL A 175 7.30 26.28 13.17
C VAL A 175 8.03 26.45 11.83
N PRO A 176 7.64 27.42 11.00
CA PRO A 176 8.37 27.76 9.79
C PRO A 176 9.84 28.08 10.08
N CYS A 177 10.71 27.82 9.11
CA CYS A 177 12.11 28.21 9.20
C CYS A 177 12.25 29.75 9.24
N PRO A 178 13.19 30.28 10.05
CA PRO A 178 13.44 31.72 10.16
C PRO A 178 14.00 32.35 8.89
#